data_AF-A0AAV3KG25-F1
#
_entry.id   AF-A0AAV3KG25-F1
#
_cell.length_a   1.000
_cell.length_b   1.000
_cell.length_c   1.000
_cell.angle_alpha   90.00
_cell.angle_beta   90.00
_cell.angle_gamma   90.00
#
_symmetry.space_group_name_H-M   'P 1'
#
loop_
_entity.id
_entity.type
_entity.pdbx_description
1 polymer ?
#
loop_
_entity_poly.entity_id
_entity_poly.type
_entity_poly.pdbx_seq_one_letter_code
_entity_poly.pdbx_strand_id
1 'polypeptide(L)'
;MNTLLWNKDCIIGQKRPLQISHIWGIRIRLELEGKTRDLDLFNMALDSKLRGCDLVKLKVSDVAYGNSVSSRAGLLPIVCHTTGSNLVR
;
A
#
# COMPACT_ATOMS: atom_id res chain seq x y z
N MET A 1 -12.94 23.33 11.93
CA MET A 1 -12.54 21.94 12.19
C MET A 1 -11.02 21.90 12.18
N ASN A 2 -10.40 21.51 13.30
CA ASN A 2 -8.94 21.57 13.46
C ASN A 2 -8.27 20.48 12.61
N THR A 3 -7.87 20.82 11.38
CA THR A 3 -7.03 19.98 10.49
C THR A 3 -5.55 20.14 10.83
N LEU A 4 -5.18 19.92 12.08
CA LEU A 4 -3.77 19.70 12.40
C LEU A 4 -3.41 18.33 11.86
N LEU A 5 -2.55 18.31 10.83
CA LEU A 5 -1.93 17.08 10.34
C LEU A 5 -1.33 16.36 11.54
N TRP A 6 -1.69 15.08 11.74
CA TRP A 6 -1.28 14.28 12.91
C TRP A 6 0.24 14.21 13.15
N ASN A 7 1.02 14.66 12.17
CA ASN A 7 2.48 14.68 12.13
C ASN A 7 3.11 16.07 11.97
N LYS A 8 2.32 17.16 12.02
CA LYS A 8 2.91 18.48 11.89
C LYS A 8 3.91 18.69 13.03
N ASP A 9 5.12 19.12 12.68
CA ASP A 9 6.23 19.42 13.60
C ASP A 9 6.88 18.22 14.32
N CYS A 10 6.60 16.98 13.88
CA CYS A 10 7.19 15.77 14.45
C CYS A 10 8.17 15.10 13.45
N ILE A 11 9.47 15.09 13.76
CA ILE A 11 10.48 14.35 13.00
C ILE A 11 10.28 12.86 13.28
N ILE A 12 9.57 12.18 12.39
CA ILE A 12 9.32 10.74 12.53
C ILE A 12 10.41 10.03 11.77
N GLY A 13 11.33 9.45 12.54
CA GLY A 13 12.35 8.55 12.01
C GLY A 13 11.74 7.34 11.31
N GLN A 14 12.59 6.53 10.70
CA GLN A 14 12.16 5.31 10.03
C GLN A 14 11.34 4.42 10.99
N LYS A 15 10.08 4.16 10.64
CA LYS A 15 9.26 3.19 11.38
C LYS A 15 9.92 1.82 11.29
N ARG A 16 9.95 1.09 12.41
CA ARG A 16 10.47 -0.28 12.43
C ARG A 16 9.62 -1.14 11.48
N PRO A 17 10.25 -2.07 10.73
CA PRO A 17 9.52 -3.01 9.89
C PRO A 17 8.55 -3.85 10.73
N LEU A 18 7.44 -4.26 10.12
CA LEU A 18 6.48 -5.16 10.74
C LEU A 18 7.14 -6.52 11.02
N GLN A 19 6.92 -7.05 12.22
CA GLN A 19 7.31 -8.40 12.61
C GLN A 19 6.30 -9.41 12.06
N ILE A 20 6.73 -10.65 11.81
CA ILE A 20 5.85 -11.75 11.35
C ILE A 20 4.64 -11.92 12.30
N SER A 21 4.85 -11.79 13.61
CA SER A 21 3.79 -11.89 14.61
C SER A 21 2.72 -10.82 14.45
N HIS A 22 3.11 -9.59 14.10
CA HIS A 22 2.17 -8.49 13.85
C HIS A 22 1.36 -8.74 12.57
N ILE A 23 1.98 -9.30 11.54
CA ILE A 23 1.30 -9.66 10.29
C ILE A 23 0.20 -10.69 10.56
N TRP A 24 0.54 -11.75 11.29
CA TRP A 24 -0.41 -12.78 11.70
C TRP A 24 -1.55 -12.22 12.57
N GLY A 25 -1.23 -11.36 13.53
CA GLY A 25 -2.23 -10.72 14.38
C GLY A 25 -3.23 -9.87 13.59
N ILE A 26 -2.75 -9.11 12.60
CA ILE A 26 -3.60 -8.31 11.72
C ILE A 26 -4.48 -9.21 10.85
N ARG A 27 -3.89 -10.24 10.23
CA ARG A 27 -4.61 -11.21 9.39
C ARG A 27 -5.74 -11.88 10.14
N ILE A 28 -5.46 -12.45 11.32
CA ILE A 28 -6.47 -13.12 12.16
C ILE A 28 -7.59 -12.14 12.54
N ARG A 29 -7.25 -10.90 12.92
CA ARG A 29 -8.28 -9.91 13.29
C ARG A 29 -9.19 -9.58 12.10
N LEU A 30 -8.65 -9.44 10.89
CA LEU A 30 -9.44 -9.19 9.68
C LEU A 30 -10.31 -10.39 9.28
N GLU A 31 -9.79 -11.62 9.45
CA GLU A 31 -10.53 -12.86 9.24
C GLU A 31 -11.70 -12.99 10.22
N LEU A 32 -11.47 -12.72 11.51
CA LEU A 32 -12.52 -12.76 12.55
C LEU A 32 -13.61 -11.69 12.35
N GLU A 33 -13.24 -10.51 11.85
CA GLU A 33 -14.19 -9.44 11.52
C GLU A 33 -14.93 -9.68 10.19
N GLY A 34 -14.59 -10.72 9.43
CA GLY A 34 -15.22 -11.04 8.14
C GLY A 34 -14.94 -9.98 7.05
N LYS A 35 -13.88 -9.19 7.19
CA LYS A 35 -13.55 -8.10 6.26
C LYS A 35 -12.74 -8.61 5.06
N THR A 36 -13.38 -9.37 4.18
CA THR A 36 -12.74 -10.00 3.00
C THR A 36 -11.96 -9.00 2.14
N ARG A 37 -12.56 -7.83 1.83
CA ARG A 37 -11.90 -6.79 1.03
C ARG A 37 -10.61 -6.26 1.68
N ASP A 38 -10.63 -6.03 2.99
CA ASP A 38 -9.48 -5.46 3.69
C ASP A 38 -8.39 -6.53 3.92
N LEU A 39 -8.79 -7.80 4.09
CA LEU A 39 -7.89 -8.95 4.12
C LEU A 39 -7.16 -9.13 2.79
N ASP A 40 -7.87 -9.06 1.67
CA ASP A 40 -7.28 -9.17 0.33
C ASP A 40 -6.34 -8.00 0.03
N LEU A 41 -6.72 -6.77 0.38
CA LEU A 41 -5.85 -5.61 0.26
C LEU A 41 -4.60 -5.74 1.15
N PHE A 42 -4.75 -6.25 2.37
CA PHE A 42 -3.61 -6.47 3.28
C PHE A 42 -2.63 -7.49 2.69
N ASN A 43 -3.13 -8.61 2.15
CA ASN A 43 -2.29 -9.61 1.49
C ASN A 43 -1.59 -9.02 0.26
N MET A 44 -2.33 -8.32 -0.61
CA MET A 44 -1.74 -7.65 -1.77
C MET A 44 -0.67 -6.62 -1.38
N ALA A 45 -0.86 -5.88 -0.29
CA ALA A 45 0.12 -4.90 0.19
C ALA A 45 1.47 -5.55 0.54
N LEU A 46 1.42 -6.73 1.16
CA LEU A 46 2.61 -7.49 1.55
C LEU A 46 3.35 -8.04 0.33
N ASP A 47 2.61 -8.49 -0.68
CA ASP A 47 3.20 -9.08 -1.89
C ASP A 47 3.79 -8.03 -2.85
N SER A 48 3.13 -6.88 -2.98
CA SER A 48 3.40 -5.91 -4.06
C SER A 48 4.25 -4.70 -3.65
N LYS A 49 4.47 -4.50 -2.34
CA LYS A 49 5.20 -3.34 -1.78
C LYS A 49 4.65 -1.97 -2.26
N LEU A 50 3.35 -1.90 -2.58
CA LEU A 50 2.68 -0.67 -2.98
C LEU A 50 2.58 0.35 -1.83
N ARG A 51 2.51 1.64 -2.17
CA ARG A 51 2.07 2.65 -1.21
C ARG A 51 0.58 2.46 -0.92
N GLY A 52 0.17 2.74 0.32
CA GLY A 52 -1.23 2.62 0.72
C GLY A 52 -2.19 3.41 -0.18
N CYS A 53 -1.78 4.58 -0.68
CA CYS A 53 -2.59 5.38 -1.59
C CYS A 53 -2.79 4.74 -2.98
N ASP A 54 -1.84 3.93 -3.44
CA ASP A 54 -1.90 3.25 -4.74
C ASP A 54 -2.71 1.96 -4.60
N LEU A 55 -2.52 1.26 -3.48
CA LEU A 55 -3.27 0.07 -3.13
C LEU A 55 -4.79 0.33 -3.01
N VAL A 56 -5.20 1.42 -2.35
CA VAL A 56 -6.64 1.75 -2.22
C VAL A 56 -7.27 2.27 -3.52
N LYS A 57 -6.45 2.66 -4.52
CA LYS A 57 -6.93 3.09 -5.85
C LYS A 57 -7.06 1.93 -6.84
N LEU A 58 -6.57 0.75 -6.47
CA LEU A 58 -6.52 -0.43 -7.32
C LEU A 58 -7.94 -0.91 -7.66
N LYS A 59 -8.20 -1.19 -8.94
CA LYS A 59 -9.50 -1.64 -9.45
C LYS A 59 -9.46 -3.11 -9.79
N VAL A 60 -10.64 -3.74 -9.81
CA VAL A 60 -10.80 -5.13 -10.27
C VAL A 60 -10.28 -5.29 -11.70
N SER A 61 -10.45 -4.28 -12.55
CA SER A 61 -9.92 -4.24 -13.92
C SER A 61 -8.39 -4.32 -14.00
N ASP A 62 -7.69 -3.98 -12.93
CA ASP A 62 -6.22 -3.99 -12.90
C ASP A 62 -5.68 -5.41 -12.61
N VAL A 63 -6.55 -6.31 -12.11
CA VAL A 63 -6.18 -7.69 -11.68
C VAL A 63 -6.94 -8.76 -12.46
N ALA A 64 -8.12 -8.45 -13.00
CA ALA A 64 -8.97 -9.37 -13.75
C ALA A 64 -9.24 -8.86 -15.16
N TYR A 65 -9.15 -9.76 -16.14
CA TYR A 65 -9.48 -9.50 -17.54
C TYR A 65 -10.72 -10.33 -17.91
N GLY A 66 -11.81 -9.64 -18.25
CA GLY A 66 -13.11 -10.28 -18.53
C GLY A 66 -13.66 -11.02 -17.32
N ASN A 67 -14.07 -12.29 -17.50
CA ASN A 67 -14.57 -13.15 -16.43
C ASN A 67 -13.47 -13.95 -15.70
N SER A 68 -12.20 -13.68 -16.00
CA SER A 68 -11.05 -14.43 -15.48
C SER A 68 -10.09 -13.52 -14.71
N VAL A 69 -9.71 -13.95 -13.51
CA VAL A 69 -8.67 -13.29 -12.71
C VAL A 69 -7.30 -13.66 -13.28
N SER A 70 -6.42 -12.68 -13.47
CA SER A 70 -5.07 -12.95 -13.94
C SER A 70 -4.31 -13.77 -12.90
N SER A 71 -3.61 -14.83 -13.34
CA SER A 71 -2.75 -15.62 -12.45
C SER A 71 -1.59 -14.81 -11.87
N ARG A 72 -1.21 -13.71 -12.55
CA ARG A 72 -0.20 -12.75 -12.11
C ARG A 72 -0.61 -11.34 -12.52
N ALA A 73 -0.60 -10.41 -11.56
CA ALA A 73 -0.70 -8.98 -11.83
C ALA A 73 0.71 -8.38 -11.79
N GLY A 74 1.14 -7.76 -12.88
CA GLY A 74 2.43 -7.08 -12.97
C GLY A 74 2.27 -5.60 -12.66
N LEU A 75 3.08 -5.08 -11.73
CA LEU A 75 3.16 -3.64 -11.49
C LEU A 75 4.28 -3.07 -12.34
N LEU A 76 3.96 -2.07 -13.15
CA LEU A 76 4.97 -1.30 -13.87
C LEU A 76 5.48 -0.16 -12.97
N PRO A 77 6.79 -0.10 -12.67
CA PRO A 77 7.35 1.04 -11.97
C PRO A 77 7.16 2.29 -12.81
N ILE A 78 6.45 3.28 -12.26
CA ILE A 78 6.44 4.62 -12.85
C ILE A 78 7.82 5.23 -12.57
N VAL A 79 8.59 5.44 -13.63
CA VAL A 79 9.84 6.20 -13.54
C VAL A 79 9.49 7.65 -13.39
N CYS A 80 9.81 8.23 -12.23
CA CYS A 80 9.83 9.68 -12.09
C CYS A 80 10.97 10.21 -12.97
N HIS A 81 10.65 10.81 -14.13
CA HIS A 81 11.61 11.67 -14.81
C HIS A 81 11.90 12.85 -13.87
N THR A 82 13.03 12.80 -13.16
CA THR A 82 13.56 13.98 -12.49
C THR A 82 14.05 14.90 -13.59
N THR A 83 13.20 15.84 -14.01
CA THR A 83 13.69 17.01 -14.75
C THR A 83 14.64 17.72 -13.79
N GLY A 84 15.95 17.53 -14.01
CA GLY A 84 16.97 18.18 -13.23
C GLY A 84 16.79 19.69 -13.33
N SER A 85 16.30 20.30 -12.25
CA SER A 85 16.35 21.75 -12.07
C SER A 85 17.23 22.05 -10.85
N ASN A 86 18.47 22.41 -11.19
CA ASN A 86 19.45 23.19 -10.44
C ASN A 86 20.16 22.52 -9.25
N LEU A 87 21.38 22.03 -9.57
CA LEU A 87 22.58 22.38 -8.82
C LEU A 87 22.52 23.86 -8.40
N VAL A 88 22.27 24.12 -7.12
CA VAL A 88 22.67 25.39 -6.49
C VAL A 88 23.75 25.03 -5.48
N ARG A 89 24.87 25.75 -5.64
CA ARG A 89 26.10 25.71 -4.85
C ARG A 89 25.88 25.69 -3.34
#